data_AF-A0AA95IXS6-F1
#
_entry.id   AF-A0AA95IXS6-F1
#
_cell.length_a   1.000
_cell.length_b   1.000
_cell.length_c   1.000
_cell.angle_alpha   90.00
_cell.angle_beta   90.00
_cell.angle_gamma   90.00
#
_symmetry.space_group_name_H-M   'P 1'
#
loop_
_entity.id
_entity.type
_entity.pdbx_description
1 polymer ?
#
loop_
_entity_poly.entity_id
_entity_poly.type
_entity_poly.pdbx_seq_one_letter_code
_entity_poly.pdbx_strand_id
1 'polypeptide(L)'
;MAQSTLPSHIKQLVDKKNYVIAIKTHAQEQAISLDEAKQQIDAYENQALAANSQTPSTAHPAPSAGTKEQGFSTLTQGLDNHLEQENITLPLLPRWVKRMSVIILVILIIGWLFYRLFK
;
A
#
# COMPACT_ATOMS: atom_id res chain seq x y z
N MET A 1 -21.45 11.00 -22.72
CA MET A 1 -21.43 10.93 -21.24
C MET A 1 -20.28 10.00 -20.87
N ALA A 2 -19.07 10.55 -20.67
CA ALA A 2 -17.89 9.74 -20.36
C ALA A 2 -17.96 9.32 -18.89
N GLN A 3 -17.89 8.01 -18.63
CA GLN A 3 -17.86 7.47 -17.28
C GLN A 3 -16.50 7.80 -16.65
N SER A 4 -16.45 8.86 -15.84
CA SER A 4 -15.29 9.29 -15.05
C SER A 4 -14.99 8.29 -13.93
N THR A 5 -14.54 7.10 -14.30
CA THR A 5 -14.07 6.10 -13.36
C THR A 5 -12.67 6.50 -12.91
N LEU A 6 -12.52 6.77 -11.61
CA LEU A 6 -11.25 7.16 -11.01
C LEU A 6 -10.15 6.11 -11.37
N PRO A 7 -9.00 6.50 -11.93
CA PRO A 7 -7.96 5.55 -12.34
C PRO A 7 -7.47 4.70 -11.16
N SER A 8 -7.12 3.43 -11.40
CA SER A 8 -6.73 2.47 -10.36
C SER A 8 -5.61 2.96 -9.45
N HIS A 9 -4.58 3.58 -10.04
CA HIS A 9 -3.47 4.19 -9.29
C HIS A 9 -3.94 5.32 -8.34
N ILE A 10 -4.90 6.14 -8.76
CA ILE A 10 -5.45 7.22 -7.93
C ILE A 10 -6.30 6.64 -6.80
N LYS A 11 -7.10 5.59 -7.07
CA LYS A 11 -7.84 4.85 -6.04
C LYS A 11 -6.92 4.30 -4.94
N GLN A 12 -5.77 3.75 -5.31
CA GLN A 12 -4.77 3.27 -4.34
C GLN A 12 -4.16 4.40 -3.52
N LEU A 13 -3.94 5.58 -4.12
CA LEU A 13 -3.46 6.75 -3.38
C LEU A 13 -4.49 7.23 -2.35
N VAL A 14 -5.77 7.20 -2.69
CA VAL A 14 -6.88 7.53 -1.77
C VAL A 14 -6.98 6.50 -0.64
N ASP A 15 -6.95 5.20 -0.95
CA ASP A 15 -7.02 4.12 0.04
C ASP A 15 -5.85 4.13 1.03
N LYS A 16 -4.65 4.53 0.56
CA LYS A 16 -3.46 4.75 1.39
C LYS A 16 -3.48 6.07 2.18
N LYS A 17 -4.61 6.78 2.19
CA LYS A 17 -4.79 8.10 2.83
C LYS A 17 -3.85 9.18 2.31
N ASN A 18 -3.37 9.04 1.07
CA ASN A 18 -2.46 9.99 0.42
C ASN A 18 -3.22 10.96 -0.50
N TYR A 19 -4.22 11.64 0.05
CA TYR A 19 -5.19 12.45 -0.68
C TYR A 19 -4.57 13.58 -1.49
N VAL A 20 -3.56 14.28 -0.96
CA VAL A 20 -2.94 15.42 -1.65
C VAL A 20 -2.24 14.97 -2.94
N ILE A 21 -1.57 13.81 -2.91
CA ILE A 21 -0.95 13.23 -4.10
C ILE A 21 -2.01 12.69 -5.05
N ALA A 22 -3.06 12.05 -4.55
CA ALA A 22 -4.18 11.61 -5.38
C ALA A 22 -4.79 12.79 -6.16
N ILE A 23 -5.11 13.90 -5.49
CA ILE A 23 -5.73 15.09 -6.08
C ILE A 23 -4.78 15.73 -7.09
N LYS A 24 -3.52 15.96 -6.70
CA LYS A 24 -2.54 16.61 -7.58
C LYS A 24 -2.27 15.78 -8.83
N THR A 25 -2.07 14.48 -8.67
CA THR A 25 -1.83 13.57 -9.79
C THR A 25 -3.07 13.46 -10.68
N HIS A 26 -4.26 13.36 -10.11
CA HIS A 26 -5.50 13.30 -10.86
C HIS A 26 -5.79 14.58 -11.67
N ALA A 27 -5.57 15.75 -11.07
CA ALA A 27 -5.66 17.03 -11.75
C ALA A 27 -4.63 17.13 -12.89
N GLN A 28 -3.40 16.67 -12.65
CA GLN A 28 -2.32 16.70 -13.63
C GLN A 28 -2.55 15.73 -14.81
N GLU A 29 -2.99 14.50 -14.54
CA GLU A 29 -3.21 13.46 -15.55
C GLU A 29 -4.44 13.73 -16.43
N GLN A 30 -5.51 14.26 -15.84
CA GLN A 30 -6.75 14.54 -16.59
C GLN A 30 -6.84 15.98 -17.08
N ALA A 31 -5.83 16.81 -16.80
CA ALA A 31 -5.82 18.24 -17.11
C ALA A 31 -7.09 18.97 -16.62
N ILE A 32 -7.63 18.53 -15.48
CA ILE A 32 -8.81 19.13 -14.84
C ILE A 32 -8.41 20.05 -13.69
N SER A 33 -9.35 20.89 -13.25
CA SER A 33 -9.12 21.77 -12.11
C SER A 33 -8.85 20.98 -10.82
N LEU A 34 -8.02 21.54 -9.93
CA LEU A 34 -7.71 20.92 -8.64
C LEU A 34 -8.98 20.69 -7.79
N ASP A 35 -9.96 21.58 -7.95
CA ASP A 35 -11.25 21.53 -7.27
C ASP A 35 -12.13 20.38 -7.81
N GLU A 36 -12.20 20.19 -9.14
CA GLU A 36 -12.86 19.01 -9.73
C GLU A 36 -12.19 17.70 -9.33
N ALA A 37 -10.85 17.65 -9.34
CA ALA A 37 -10.11 16.47 -8.94
C ALA A 37 -10.42 16.10 -7.48
N LYS A 38 -10.51 17.10 -6.60
CA LYS A 38 -10.93 16.92 -5.21
C LYS A 38 -12.35 16.38 -5.12
N GLN A 39 -13.30 16.97 -5.83
CA GLN A 39 -14.69 16.52 -5.83
C GLN A 39 -14.84 15.07 -6.29
N GLN A 40 -14.08 14.66 -7.31
CA GLN A 40 -14.11 13.27 -7.80
C GLN A 40 -13.51 12.27 -6.79
N ILE A 41 -12.47 12.68 -6.06
CA ILE A 41 -11.86 11.88 -5.00
C ILE A 41 -12.78 11.77 -3.78
N ASP A 42 -13.39 12.87 -3.36
CA ASP A 42 -14.36 12.91 -2.26
C ASP A 42 -15.61 12.05 -2.58
N ALA A 43 -16.09 12.12 -3.83
CA ALA A 43 -17.20 11.29 -4.30
C ALA A 43 -16.83 9.79 -4.31
N TYR A 44 -15.61 9.46 -4.74
CA TYR A 44 -15.10 8.09 -4.70
C TYR A 44 -14.95 7.57 -3.27
N GLU A 45 -14.46 8.39 -2.35
CA GLU A 45 -14.34 8.02 -0.92
C GLU A 45 -15.73 7.74 -0.33
N ASN A 46 -16.69 8.62 -0.54
CA ASN A 46 -18.08 8.41 -0.09
C ASN A 46 -18.71 7.14 -0.70
N GLN A 47 -18.40 6.85 -1.96
CA GLN A 47 -18.88 5.64 -2.63
C GLN A 47 -18.16 4.38 -2.13
N ALA A 48 -16.86 4.45 -1.82
CA ALA A 48 -16.10 3.35 -1.23
C ALA A 48 -16.55 3.05 0.21
N LEU A 49 -16.87 4.09 0.98
CA LEU A 49 -17.46 3.98 2.32
C LEU A 49 -18.87 3.38 2.24
N ALA A 50 -19.69 3.80 1.27
CA ALA A 50 -21.03 3.26 1.05
C ALA A 50 -20.99 1.80 0.54
N ALA A 51 -20.07 1.46 -0.36
CA ALA A 51 -19.87 0.10 -0.86
C ALA A 51 -19.30 -0.85 0.20
N ASN A 52 -18.45 -0.36 1.12
CA ASN A 52 -18.02 -1.12 2.29
C ASN A 52 -19.16 -1.27 3.32
N SER A 53 -20.14 -0.37 3.31
CA SER A 53 -21.36 -0.44 4.14
C SER A 53 -22.51 -1.23 3.49
N GLN A 54 -22.40 -1.56 2.20
CA GLN A 54 -23.38 -2.35 1.45
C GLN A 54 -22.70 -3.60 0.90
N THR A 55 -22.71 -4.63 1.74
CA THR A 55 -22.62 -6.01 1.27
C THR A 55 -23.64 -6.24 0.13
N PRO A 56 -23.27 -6.98 -0.93
CA PRO A 56 -24.23 -7.39 -1.95
C PRO A 56 -25.36 -8.18 -1.29
N SER A 57 -26.61 -7.82 -1.59
CA SER A 57 -27.74 -8.72 -1.41
C SER A 57 -27.55 -9.94 -2.31
N THR A 58 -26.95 -10.98 -1.77
CA THR A 58 -27.22 -12.36 -2.19
C THR A 58 -27.49 -13.13 -0.91
N ALA A 59 -28.68 -13.70 -0.82
CA ALA A 59 -29.16 -14.46 0.31
C ALA A 59 -28.17 -15.55 0.75
N HIS A 60 -27.49 -15.35 1.86
CA HIS A 60 -26.95 -16.42 2.70
C HIS A 60 -26.83 -15.91 4.14
N PRO A 61 -27.27 -16.66 5.16
CA PRO A 61 -27.29 -16.18 6.53
C PRO A 61 -25.85 -15.98 7.04
N ALA A 62 -25.67 -14.94 7.86
CA ALA A 62 -24.40 -14.61 8.52
C ALA A 62 -23.79 -15.85 9.21
N PRO A 63 -22.46 -15.92 9.30
CA PRO A 63 -21.88 -15.42 10.55
C PRO A 63 -20.54 -14.68 10.41
N SER A 64 -20.36 -13.74 11.34
CA SER A 64 -19.10 -13.42 11.99
C SER A 64 -18.05 -12.57 11.26
N ALA A 65 -17.43 -11.70 12.07
CA ALA A 65 -16.34 -10.77 11.81
C ALA A 65 -15.02 -11.43 11.31
N GLY A 66 -15.06 -12.12 10.17
CA GLY A 66 -13.89 -12.75 9.53
C GLY A 66 -13.58 -12.26 8.10
N THR A 67 -14.43 -11.42 7.49
CA THR A 67 -14.34 -11.08 6.06
C THR A 67 -13.17 -10.14 5.71
N LYS A 68 -12.66 -9.36 6.67
CA LYS A 68 -11.51 -8.45 6.42
C LYS A 68 -10.21 -9.23 6.17
N GLU A 69 -10.05 -10.38 6.84
CA GLU A 69 -8.86 -11.23 6.70
C GLU A 69 -8.88 -12.02 5.41
N GLN A 70 -10.06 -12.40 4.92
CA GLN A 70 -10.21 -13.08 3.64
C GLN A 70 -9.81 -12.18 2.48
N GLY A 71 -10.26 -10.92 2.45
CA GLY A 71 -9.87 -9.97 1.40
C GLY A 71 -8.36 -9.70 1.38
N PHE A 72 -7.75 -9.46 2.55
CA PHE A 72 -6.30 -9.26 2.64
C PHE A 72 -5.50 -10.52 2.28
N SER A 73 -5.97 -11.70 2.69
CA SER A 73 -5.31 -12.98 2.37
C SER A 73 -5.40 -13.30 0.88
N THR A 74 -6.52 -13.00 0.22
CA THR A 74 -6.65 -13.18 -1.23
C THR A 74 -5.75 -12.22 -2.01
N LEU A 75 -5.58 -10.98 -1.54
CA LEU A 75 -4.63 -10.02 -2.14
C LEU A 75 -3.18 -10.44 -1.91
N THR A 76 -2.86 -11.01 -0.74
CA THR A 76 -1.51 -11.50 -0.42
C THR A 76 -1.17 -12.73 -1.24
N GLN A 77 -2.12 -13.66 -1.39
CA GLN A 77 -1.95 -14.88 -2.16
C GLN A 77 -1.89 -14.61 -3.67
N GLY A 78 -2.67 -13.64 -4.18
CA GLY A 78 -2.58 -13.19 -5.56
C GLY A 78 -1.27 -12.46 -5.86
N LEU A 79 -0.75 -11.70 -4.90
CA LEU A 79 0.57 -11.08 -4.96
C LEU A 79 1.68 -12.15 -4.98
N ASP A 80 1.66 -13.11 -4.05
CA ASP A 80 2.65 -14.21 -4.00
C ASP A 80 2.68 -15.04 -5.29
N ASN A 81 1.51 -15.41 -5.82
CA ASN A 81 1.42 -16.15 -7.09
C ASN A 81 2.01 -15.36 -8.27
N HIS A 82 1.91 -14.04 -8.24
CA HIS A 82 2.48 -13.15 -9.26
C HIS A 82 4.00 -12.98 -9.09
N LEU A 83 4.52 -13.01 -7.86
CA LEU A 83 5.96 -13.05 -7.57
C LEU A 83 6.60 -14.42 -7.87
N GLU A 84 5.82 -15.49 -7.92
CA GLU A 84 6.28 -16.83 -8.29
C GLU A 84 6.28 -17.04 -9.80
N GLN A 85 5.29 -16.45 -10.50
CA GLN A 85 5.10 -16.54 -11.95
C GLN A 85 6.03 -15.61 -12.73
N GLU A 86 6.28 -14.40 -12.23
CA GLU A 86 7.45 -13.63 -12.64
C GLU A 86 8.62 -14.15 -11.80
N ASN A 87 9.69 -14.67 -12.40
CA ASN A 87 10.90 -15.13 -11.69
C ASN A 87 11.67 -13.99 -10.98
N ILE A 88 10.97 -13.12 -10.26
CA ILE A 88 11.49 -11.95 -9.58
C ILE A 88 11.77 -12.43 -8.17
N THR A 89 12.94 -13.04 -8.05
CA THR A 89 13.61 -13.21 -6.77
C THR A 89 13.40 -11.92 -5.98
N LEU A 90 12.71 -12.00 -4.82
CA LEU A 90 12.81 -10.95 -3.82
C LEU A 90 14.29 -10.59 -3.76
N PRO A 91 14.70 -9.32 -3.87
CA PRO A 91 16.09 -8.96 -3.75
C PRO A 91 16.56 -9.46 -2.38
N LEU A 92 17.17 -10.65 -2.34
CA LEU A 92 17.45 -11.42 -1.13
C LEU A 92 18.35 -10.61 -0.18
N LEU A 93 19.00 -9.57 -0.70
CA LEU A 93 19.56 -8.49 0.09
C LEU A 93 18.77 -7.19 -0.14
N PRO A 94 17.83 -6.87 0.76
CA PRO A 94 17.24 -5.53 0.85
C PRO A 94 18.36 -4.48 0.88
N ARG A 95 18.21 -3.37 0.16
CA ARG A 95 19.21 -2.27 0.17
C ARG A 95 19.49 -1.73 1.57
N TRP A 96 18.56 -1.92 2.50
CA TRP A 96 18.72 -1.61 3.91
C TRP A 96 19.78 -2.47 4.62
N VAL A 97 20.00 -3.73 4.19
CA VAL A 97 21.04 -4.62 4.71
C VAL A 97 22.44 -4.06 4.47
N LYS A 98 22.65 -3.39 3.33
CA LYS A 98 23.92 -2.70 3.06
C LYS A 98 24.24 -1.62 4.10
N ARG A 99 23.21 -0.95 4.61
CA ARG A 99 23.34 0.04 5.70
C ARG A 99 23.57 -0.67 7.05
N MET A 100 22.84 -1.76 7.32
CA MET A 100 22.99 -2.55 8.54
C MET A 100 24.38 -3.18 8.69
N SER A 101 24.99 -3.63 7.58
CA SER A 101 26.35 -4.20 7.57
C SER A 101 27.40 -3.20 8.09
N VAL A 102 27.30 -1.92 7.68
CA VAL A 102 28.22 -0.87 8.15
C VAL A 102 28.04 -0.60 9.64
N ILE A 103 26.81 -0.57 10.13
CA ILE A 103 26.50 -0.31 11.55
C ILE A 103 27.08 -1.42 12.43
N ILE A 104 26.92 -2.69 12.04
CA ILE A 104 27.45 -3.84 12.76
C ILE A 104 28.99 -3.79 12.81
N LEU A 105 29.64 -3.43 11.70
CA LEU A 105 31.10 -3.28 11.65
C LEU A 105 31.60 -2.23 12.66
N VAL A 106 30.93 -1.07 12.73
CA VAL A 106 31.29 0.01 13.66
C VAL A 106 31.11 -0.43 15.11
N ILE A 107 30.00 -1.09 15.45
CA ILE A 107 29.73 -1.58 16.80
C ILE A 107 30.78 -2.60 17.24
N LEU A 108 31.19 -3.52 16.36
CA LEU A 108 32.24 -4.49 16.66
C LEU A 108 33.60 -3.83 16.92
N ILE A 109 33.98 -2.82 16.13
CA ILE A 109 35.23 -2.08 16.33
C ILE A 109 35.22 -1.34 17.67
N ILE A 110 34.13 -0.65 17.99
CA ILE A 110 33.98 0.09 19.25
C ILE A 110 33.97 -0.87 20.44
N GLY A 111 33.18 -1.94 20.36
CA GLY A 111 33.12 -2.96 21.41
C GLY A 111 34.47 -3.64 21.65
N TRP A 112 35.22 -3.92 20.58
CA TRP A 112 36.56 -4.48 20.68
C TRP A 112 37.58 -3.51 21.31
N LEU A 113 37.52 -2.23 20.95
CA LEU A 113 38.33 -1.18 21.58
C LEU A 113 38.02 -1.04 23.07
N PHE A 114 36.74 -1.03 23.45
CA PHE A 114 36.32 -1.00 24.85
C PHE A 114 36.78 -2.23 25.62
N TYR A 115 36.63 -3.42 25.03
CA TYR A 115 37.12 -4.66 25.64
C TYR A 115 38.64 -4.64 25.85
N ARG A 116 39.39 -4.09 24.89
CA ARG A 116 40.83 -3.92 25.00
C ARG A 116 41.23 -2.88 26.04
N LEU A 117 40.41 -1.86 26.30
CA LEU A 117 40.72 -0.82 27.28
C LEU A 117 40.44 -1.28 28.74
N PHE A 118 39.44 -2.13 28.92
CA PHE A 118 39.05 -2.69 30.22
C PHE A 118 39.79 -3.97 30.61
N LYS A 119 40.61 -4.52 29.71
CA LYS A 119 41.48 -5.67 29.94
C LYS A 119 42.94 -5.24 30.03
#